data_AF-A0A1W1ZTB6-F1
#
_entry.id   AF-A0A1W1ZTB6-F1
#
_cell.length_a   1.000
_cell.length_b   1.000
_cell.length_c   1.000
_cell.angle_alpha   90.00
_cell.angle_beta   90.00
_cell.angle_gamma   90.00
#
_symmetry.space_group_name_H-M   'P 1'
#
loop_
_entity.id
_entity.type
_entity.pdbx_description
1 polymer ?
#
loop_
_entity_poly.entity_id
_entity_poly.type
_entity_poly.pdbx_seq_one_letter_code
_entity_poly.pdbx_strand_id
1 'polypeptide(L)'
;MIRLSSILMSLTILFQSFGICFSDLSQMGELVEHAKFHSEEYGDDFFVFVSKHYGELKTDHEKQHQEEKEEHEKLPFQHISHLASSAVYILNSYATEFKSIDYSEFRTPNFFYQEPVSSLHAFGILQPPRIS
;
A
#
# COMPACT_ATOMS: atom_id res chain seq x y z
N MET A 1 20.72 1.86 -15.24
CA MET A 1 19.65 2.69 -14.65
C MET A 1 18.70 1.86 -13.80
N ILE A 2 18.00 0.85 -14.34
CA ILE A 2 17.05 0.01 -13.58
C ILE A 2 17.66 -0.59 -12.29
N ARG A 3 18.88 -1.13 -12.34
CA ARG A 3 19.55 -1.74 -11.16
C ARG A 3 19.76 -0.78 -9.99
N LEU A 4 20.20 0.45 -10.27
CA LEU A 4 20.40 1.49 -9.23
C LEU A 4 19.05 1.92 -8.65
N SER A 5 18.04 2.07 -9.49
CA SER A 5 16.67 2.38 -9.05
C SER A 5 16.10 1.26 -8.17
N SER A 6 16.34 -0.01 -8.51
CA SER A 6 15.92 -1.15 -7.69
C SER A 6 16.63 -1.15 -6.34
N ILE A 7 17.95 -0.89 -6.29
CA ILE A 7 18.71 -0.81 -5.04
C ILE A 7 18.17 0.33 -4.16
N LEU A 8 17.96 1.52 -4.73
CA LEU A 8 17.42 2.66 -4.01
C LEU A 8 16.03 2.35 -3.45
N MET A 9 15.14 1.78 -4.26
CA MET A 9 13.80 1.37 -3.84
C MET A 9 13.86 0.35 -2.70
N SER A 10 14.69 -0.69 -2.82
CA SER A 10 14.85 -1.69 -1.76
C SER A 10 15.37 -1.08 -0.46
N LEU A 11 16.32 -0.15 -0.52
CA LEU A 11 16.81 0.56 0.67
C LEU A 11 15.71 1.42 1.30
N THR A 12 14.90 2.12 0.49
CA THR A 12 13.79 2.91 1.03
C THR A 12 12.74 2.03 1.73
N ILE A 13 12.40 0.88 1.15
CA ILE A 13 11.49 -0.09 1.76
C ILE A 13 12.08 -0.65 3.06
N LEU A 14 13.38 -0.96 3.07
CA LEU A 14 14.07 -1.46 4.26
C LEU A 14 14.05 -0.42 5.40
N PHE A 15 14.40 0.84 5.13
CA PHE A 15 14.38 1.89 6.14
C PHE A 15 12.97 2.15 6.69
N GLN A 16 11.95 2.10 5.83
CA GLN A 16 10.55 2.14 6.27
C GLN A 16 10.19 0.91 7.12
N SER A 17 10.69 -0.29 6.79
CA SER A 17 10.41 -1.49 7.60
C SER A 17 11.04 -1.44 9.00
N PHE A 18 12.14 -0.72 9.17
CA PHE A 18 12.73 -0.42 10.48
C PHE A 18 12.04 0.73 11.20
N GLY A 19 11.09 1.40 10.54
CA GLY A 19 10.38 2.51 11.14
C GLY A 19 11.16 3.81 11.21
N ILE A 20 12.19 3.98 10.35
CA ILE A 20 12.99 5.19 10.30
C ILE A 20 12.23 6.27 9.51
N CYS A 21 11.87 7.36 10.19
CA CYS A 21 11.24 8.52 9.61
C CYS A 21 12.24 9.65 9.36
N PHE A 22 11.84 10.60 8.51
CA PHE A 22 12.67 11.77 8.22
C PHE A 22 12.93 12.64 9.47
N SER A 23 12.03 12.61 10.46
CA SER A 23 12.23 13.27 11.75
C SER A 23 13.43 12.71 12.52
N ASP A 24 13.70 11.40 12.42
CA ASP A 24 14.84 10.79 13.11
C ASP A 24 16.17 11.34 12.60
N LEU A 25 16.26 11.65 11.30
CA LEU A 25 17.46 12.24 10.72
C LEU A 25 17.80 13.59 11.37
N SER A 26 16.79 14.38 11.74
CA SER A 26 17.00 15.65 12.44
C SER A 26 17.49 15.49 13.88
N GLN A 27 17.22 14.34 14.50
CA GLN A 27 17.60 14.00 15.87
C GLN A 27 18.93 13.23 15.97
N MET A 28 19.59 12.92 14.85
CA MET A 28 20.88 12.20 14.86
C MET A 28 21.98 12.97 15.61
N GLY A 29 21.93 14.30 15.64
CA GLY A 29 22.86 15.11 16.43
C GLY A 29 22.75 14.81 17.93
N GLU A 30 21.52 14.84 18.44
CA GLU A 30 21.20 14.52 19.84
C GLU A 30 21.65 13.11 20.21
N LEU A 31 21.44 12.12 19.31
CA LEU A 31 21.90 10.74 19.51
C LEU A 31 23.43 10.67 19.70
N VAL A 32 24.19 11.36 18.85
CA VAL A 32 25.66 11.35 18.90
C VAL A 32 26.17 12.08 20.13
N GLU A 33 25.54 13.20 20.51
CA GLU A 33 25.90 13.96 21.71
C GLU A 33 25.63 13.17 22.99
N HIS A 34 24.45 12.57 23.11
CA HIS A 34 24.08 11.76 24.27
C HIS A 34 24.91 10.46 24.35
N ALA A 35 25.27 9.85 23.22
CA ALA A 35 26.20 8.72 23.20
C ALA A 35 27.61 9.10 23.68
N LYS A 36 28.09 10.32 23.38
CA LYS A 36 29.37 10.82 23.91
C LYS A 36 29.30 11.09 25.39
N PHE A 37 28.23 11.73 25.86
CA PHE A 37 27.99 11.92 27.30
C PHE A 37 28.06 10.60 28.06
N HIS A 38 27.37 9.56 27.56
CA HIS A 38 27.43 8.21 28.13
C HIS A 38 28.82 7.58 28.12
N SER A 39 29.59 7.82 27.04
CA SER A 39 30.98 7.35 26.97
C SER A 39 31.90 8.08 27.95
N GLU A 40 31.65 9.35 28.23
CA GLU A 40 32.50 10.19 29.09
C GLU A 40 32.16 10.01 30.58
N GLU A 41 30.87 10.02 30.94
CA GLU A 41 30.40 9.94 32.33
C GLU A 41 30.29 8.50 32.84
N TYR A 42 29.76 7.59 32.01
CA TYR A 42 29.48 6.20 32.42
C TYR A 42 30.47 5.19 31.85
N GLY A 43 31.34 5.60 30.92
CA GLY A 43 32.29 4.70 30.25
C GLY A 43 31.63 3.72 29.29
N ASP A 44 30.41 4.01 28.83
CA ASP A 44 29.68 3.14 27.92
C ASP A 44 30.33 3.15 26.53
N ASP A 45 30.45 1.97 25.92
CA ASP A 45 30.67 1.89 24.48
C ASP A 45 29.35 2.12 23.73
N PHE A 46 29.46 2.32 22.42
CA PHE A 46 28.29 2.61 21.58
C PHE A 46 27.24 1.49 21.58
N PHE A 47 27.64 0.22 21.71
CA PHE A 47 26.69 -0.90 21.71
C PHE A 47 25.96 -1.01 23.04
N VAL A 48 26.65 -0.77 24.15
CA VAL A 48 26.04 -0.68 25.49
C VAL A 48 25.05 0.48 25.53
N PHE A 49 25.42 1.65 24.99
CA PHE A 49 24.52 2.78 24.82
C PHE A 49 23.24 2.40 24.05
N VAL A 50 23.39 1.78 22.86
CA VAL A 50 22.23 1.34 22.07
C VAL A 50 21.37 0.34 22.85
N SER A 51 21.97 -0.58 23.62
CA SER A 51 21.22 -1.52 24.46
C SER A 51 20.44 -0.82 25.59
N LYS A 52 21.04 0.19 26.23
CA LYS A 52 20.42 1.02 27.28
C LYS A 52 19.30 1.93 26.77
N HIS A 53 19.26 2.25 25.48
CA HIS A 53 18.26 3.20 24.94
C HIS A 53 17.22 2.55 24.01
N TYR A 54 17.57 1.46 23.34
CA TYR A 54 16.73 0.78 22.34
C TYR A 54 16.68 -0.74 22.47
N GLY A 55 17.34 -1.32 23.47
CA GLY A 55 17.51 -2.77 23.61
C GLY A 55 17.12 -3.31 24.98
N GLU A 56 17.79 -4.39 25.37
CA GLU A 56 17.49 -5.18 26.57
C GLU A 56 17.66 -4.38 27.86
N LEU A 57 18.62 -3.46 27.93
CA LEU A 57 18.94 -2.72 29.14
C LEU A 57 18.06 -1.47 29.36
N LYS A 58 17.16 -1.17 28.41
CA LYS A 58 16.36 0.06 28.43
C LYS A 58 15.55 0.26 29.70
N THR A 59 14.84 -0.78 30.12
CA THR A 59 13.94 -0.67 31.28
C THR A 59 14.70 -0.46 32.60
N ASP A 60 15.93 -0.94 32.69
CA ASP A 60 16.74 -0.78 33.89
C ASP A 60 17.46 0.56 33.89
N HIS A 61 17.94 1.01 32.73
CA HIS A 61 18.50 2.34 32.56
C HIS A 61 17.48 3.44 32.88
N GLU A 62 16.25 3.35 32.35
CA GLU A 62 15.17 4.32 32.61
C GLU A 62 14.78 4.40 34.11
N LYS A 63 14.91 3.30 34.86
CA LYS A 63 14.67 3.30 36.31
C LYS A 63 15.79 3.95 37.10
N GLN A 64 17.03 3.76 36.67
CA GLN A 64 18.22 4.24 37.38
C GLN A 64 18.50 5.72 37.10
N HIS A 65 18.16 6.20 35.90
CA HIS A 65 18.46 7.54 35.42
C HIS A 65 17.19 8.28 35.00
N GLN A 66 16.31 8.56 35.97
CA GLN A 66 15.05 9.29 35.71
C GLN A 66 15.29 10.77 35.39
N GLU A 67 16.42 11.31 35.81
CA GLU A 67 16.86 12.69 35.56
C GLU A 67 17.10 12.99 34.08
N GLU A 68 17.43 11.98 33.27
CA GLU A 68 17.73 12.12 31.84
C GLU A 68 16.48 12.00 30.93
N LYS A 69 15.30 11.81 31.52
CA LYS A 69 14.07 11.49 30.78
C LYS A 69 13.71 12.52 29.70
N GLU A 70 13.89 13.81 29.97
CA GLU A 70 13.61 14.88 28.99
C GLU A 70 14.60 14.84 27.80
N GLU A 71 15.82 14.36 28.01
CA GLU A 71 16.81 14.18 26.96
C GLU A 71 16.51 12.92 26.15
N HIS A 72 16.05 11.85 26.81
CA HIS A 72 15.63 10.63 26.13
C HIS A 72 14.51 10.93 25.12
N GLU A 73 13.53 11.79 25.44
CA GLU A 73 12.44 12.15 24.52
C GLU A 73 12.91 12.83 23.22
N LYS A 74 14.10 13.44 23.22
CA LYS A 74 14.69 14.09 22.04
C LYS A 74 15.41 13.10 21.12
N LEU A 75 15.68 11.89 21.60
CA LEU A 75 16.35 10.86 20.84
C LEU A 75 15.49 10.36 19.66
N PRO A 76 16.13 9.94 18.56
CA PRO A 76 15.43 9.37 17.41
C PRO A 76 14.74 8.04 17.73
N PHE A 77 13.88 7.57 16.85
CA PHE A 77 13.26 6.24 16.87
C PHE A 77 12.34 5.95 18.08
N GLN A 78 11.85 6.99 18.77
CA GLN A 78 10.93 6.84 19.89
C GLN A 78 9.45 6.80 19.49
N HIS A 79 9.14 6.94 18.20
CA HIS A 79 7.78 7.03 17.70
C HIS A 79 7.33 5.73 17.01
N ILE A 80 6.02 5.49 17.01
CA ILE A 80 5.40 4.41 16.23
C ILE A 80 5.21 4.94 14.80
N SER A 81 6.17 4.63 13.93
CA SER A 81 6.26 5.15 12.55
C SER A 81 5.24 4.55 11.59
N HIS A 82 4.77 3.34 11.84
CA HIS A 82 3.89 2.63 10.89
C HIS A 82 2.76 1.89 11.61
N LEU A 83 1.66 2.60 11.88
CA LEU A 83 0.38 1.91 12.07
C LEU A 83 -0.01 1.34 10.70
N ALA A 84 0.11 0.02 10.54
CA ALA A 84 -0.43 -0.69 9.38
C ALA A 84 -1.97 -0.58 9.41
N SER A 85 -2.50 0.55 8.95
CA SER A 85 -3.93 0.74 8.77
C SER A 85 -4.36 -0.07 7.56
N SER A 86 -4.88 -1.27 7.81
CA SER A 86 -5.55 -2.05 6.78
C SER A 86 -6.97 -1.52 6.62
N ALA A 87 -7.21 -0.77 5.54
CA ALA A 87 -8.56 -0.37 5.16
C ALA A 87 -9.26 -1.58 4.52
N VAL A 88 -10.19 -2.20 5.24
CA VAL A 88 -11.04 -3.26 4.68
C VAL A 88 -12.17 -2.61 3.90
N TYR A 89 -12.18 -2.77 2.58
CA TYR A 89 -13.27 -2.33 1.72
C TYR A 89 -14.23 -3.50 1.48
N ILE A 90 -15.45 -3.40 2.00
CA ILE A 90 -16.52 -4.37 1.72
C ILE A 90 -17.36 -3.80 0.57
N LEU A 91 -17.17 -4.31 -0.63
CA LEU A 91 -18.04 -4.02 -1.76
C LEU A 91 -19.35 -4.80 -1.57
N ASN A 92 -20.39 -4.14 -1.08
CA ASN A 92 -21.75 -4.70 -1.11
C ASN A 92 -22.23 -4.70 -2.56
N SER A 93 -22.10 -5.83 -3.24
CA SER A 93 -22.79 -6.08 -4.51
C SER A 93 -24.28 -6.25 -4.21
N TYR A 94 -25.04 -5.16 -4.24
CA TYR A 94 -26.48 -5.30 -4.39
C TYR A 94 -26.71 -5.92 -5.78
N ALA A 95 -27.28 -7.12 -5.81
CA ALA A 95 -27.78 -7.68 -7.04
C ALA A 95 -28.92 -6.78 -7.51
N THR A 96 -28.62 -5.79 -8.35
CA THR A 96 -29.65 -5.00 -8.99
C THR A 96 -30.39 -5.96 -9.92
N GLU A 97 -31.60 -6.35 -9.54
CA GLU A 97 -32.48 -7.09 -10.44
C GLU A 97 -32.78 -6.19 -11.64
N PHE A 98 -32.10 -6.44 -12.75
CA PHE A 98 -32.46 -5.83 -14.01
C PHE A 98 -33.84 -6.35 -14.38
N LYS A 99 -34.85 -5.47 -14.35
CA LYS A 99 -36.14 -5.78 -14.95
C LYS A 99 -35.88 -6.20 -16.40
N SER A 100 -36.22 -7.44 -16.73
CA SER A 100 -36.27 -7.88 -18.11
C SER A 100 -37.17 -6.92 -18.88
N ILE A 101 -36.65 -6.37 -19.98
CA ILE A 101 -37.46 -5.60 -20.91
C ILE A 101 -38.51 -6.57 -21.45
N ASP A 102 -39.78 -6.27 -21.19
CA ASP A 102 -40.89 -7.05 -21.70
C ASP A 102 -40.95 -6.81 -23.21
N TYR A 103 -40.48 -7.78 -23.99
CA TYR A 103 -40.58 -7.69 -25.45
C TYR A 103 -42.05 -7.80 -25.80
N SER A 104 -42.65 -6.69 -26.22
CA SER A 104 -43.99 -6.69 -26.81
C SER A 104 -44.03 -7.73 -27.92
N GLU A 105 -45.00 -8.63 -27.79
CA GLU A 105 -45.31 -9.80 -28.60
C GLU A 105 -44.80 -9.72 -30.05
N PHE A 106 -44.18 -10.82 -30.50
CA PHE A 106 -43.88 -11.07 -31.90
C PHE A 106 -45.14 -10.83 -32.74
N ARG A 107 -45.25 -9.64 -33.33
CA ARG A 107 -46.29 -9.36 -34.32
C ARG A 107 -46.09 -10.34 -35.47
N THR A 108 -47.16 -11.03 -35.87
CA THR A 108 -47.17 -11.77 -37.13
C THR A 108 -46.65 -10.84 -38.23
N PRO A 109 -45.54 -11.19 -38.90
CA PRO A 109 -44.94 -10.30 -39.88
C PRO A 109 -45.97 -10.03 -40.99
N ASN A 110 -46.30 -8.76 -41.21
CA ASN A 110 -47.18 -8.31 -42.28
C ASN A 110 -46.41 -8.08 -43.60
N PHE A 111 -45.25 -8.72 -43.73
CA PHE A 111 -44.40 -8.71 -44.90
C PHE A 111 -44.04 -10.16 -45.24
N PHE A 112 -43.90 -10.44 -46.52
CA PHE A 112 -43.43 -11.73 -47.03
C PHE A 112 -42.29 -11.47 -48.01
N TYR A 113 -41.26 -12.31 -47.94
CA TYR A 113 -40.12 -12.20 -48.83
C TYR A 113 -40.51 -12.69 -50.23
N GLN A 114 -40.18 -11.90 -51.26
CA GLN A 114 -40.21 -12.35 -52.65
C GLN A 114 -38.79 -12.50 -53.16
N GLU A 115 -38.47 -13.69 -53.68
CA GLU A 115 -37.15 -13.98 -54.22
C GLU A 115 -36.93 -13.19 -55.53
N PRO A 116 -35.82 -12.46 -55.67
CA PRO A 116 -35.51 -11.72 -56.89
C PRO A 116 -35.25 -12.68 -58.05
N VAL A 117 -35.73 -12.32 -59.24
CA VAL A 117 -35.57 -13.12 -60.49
C VAL A 117 -34.13 -13.22 -61.02
N SER A 118 -33.17 -12.51 -60.39
CA SER A 118 -31.78 -12.47 -60.81
C SER A 118 -30.88 -13.23 -59.83
N SER A 119 -30.12 -14.19 -60.35
CA SER A 119 -29.23 -15.06 -59.55
C SER A 119 -27.90 -14.40 -59.15
N LEU A 120 -27.60 -13.21 -59.70
CA LEU A 120 -26.29 -12.55 -59.56
C LEU A 120 -25.91 -12.22 -58.10
N HIS A 121 -26.90 -12.08 -57.22
CA HIS A 121 -26.70 -11.80 -55.78
C HIS A 121 -27.36 -12.84 -54.86
N ALA A 122 -27.88 -13.94 -55.41
CA ALA A 122 -28.66 -14.94 -54.69
C ALA A 122 -27.82 -15.89 -53.82
N PHE A 123 -26.48 -15.76 -53.81
CA PHE A 123 -25.55 -16.65 -53.09
C PHE A 123 -24.47 -15.91 -52.28
N GLY A 124 -24.72 -14.65 -51.87
CA GLY A 124 -23.80 -13.88 -51.04
C GLY A 124 -23.88 -14.20 -49.54
N ILE A 125 -22.85 -13.83 -48.77
CA ILE A 125 -22.78 -13.99 -47.30
C ILE A 125 -23.85 -13.13 -46.59
N LEU A 126 -24.26 -12.02 -47.21
CA LEU A 126 -25.24 -11.08 -46.65
C LEU A 126 -26.66 -11.36 -47.20
N GLN A 127 -27.18 -12.57 -46.96
CA GLN A 127 -28.60 -12.83 -47.22
C GLN A 127 -29.45 -12.40 -46.03
N PRO A 128 -30.67 -11.89 -46.28
CA PRO A 128 -31.62 -11.70 -45.19
C PRO A 128 -31.93 -13.05 -44.52
N PRO A 129 -32.23 -13.05 -43.20
CA PRO A 129 -32.61 -14.26 -42.47
C PRO A 129 -33.83 -14.90 -43.13
N ARG A 130 -33.71 -16.17 -43.54
CA ARG A 130 -34.86 -16.96 -44.00
C ARG A 130 -35.54 -17.54 -42.77
N ILE A 131 -36.72 -17.03 -42.43
CA ILE A 131 -37.56 -17.60 -41.36
C ILE A 131 -38.22 -18.84 -41.99
N SER A 132 -37.99 -20.04 -41.42
CA SER A 132 -38.63 -21.29 -41.87
C SER A 132 -40.08 -21.37 -41.46
#